data_AF-A0A8C5P1X9-F1
#
_entry.id   AF-A0A8C5P1X9-F1
#
_cell.length_a   1.000
_cell.length_b   1.000
_cell.length_c   1.000
_cell.angle_alpha   90.00
_cell.angle_beta   90.00
_cell.angle_gamma   90.00
#
_symmetry.space_group_name_H-M   'P 1'
#
loop_
_entity.id
_entity.type
_entity.pdbx_description
1 polymer ?
#
loop_
_entity_poly.entity_id
_entity_poly.type
_entity_poly.pdbx_seq_one_letter_code
_entity_poly.pdbx_strand_id
1 'polypeptide(L)'
;MRRSLAPSQLARRKPEGRSSDDEDWQPEAVTPKKRKSSSETQVQQCFLSPFQKPLTQQINQPQCLDSSQAGVRRALHDLWKKPPPLSVYDQLKLDKEKLPVHVVVDPILSKRERFMNQHGARVPSPILIISYETFRLHVGVLQKGNVGLVICDEGHKLKNSENQTYQALDNLNTSRHVLISGTPIQNDLLEYFSLVHFVNSGILGTTHKFKKHFELPILKSRDAAASEADRQLGEERLRELISIVNRCLIRRTSDILSKYLPVKIEQVVCCRLTPLQTDLYKRFLRQAKPAEELSEGKMNVSSLSSITSLKKLCNHPALIYDKCVAEEDGFVGSLDIFPPGSNSKAVEPQLSGKMLVLDYILAMTRSCSSDKVVLVSNYTQTQDLFEKLCQAQRYLYVRLDGTMSIKKRAKVVECFNNPPSPDFVFMLSSKAGGCGLNLIGANRLVMFDPDWNPANDEQAMARVWRDGQKKTCYIYRLLSAGTIEEKILQRQSHKKALSSCVVDEEQDVERHFSLGELKELFTLDEASLSDTHDRLHCHRCVNRRQVWPPPDGSDSTSDLSQWNHSTDRRGLQDEVLQAACDAASTAITFVFHQRSHEEQRGLL
;
A
#
# COMPACT_ATOMS: atom_id res chain seq x y z
N MET A 1 3.89 52.65 -31.62
CA MET A 1 3.48 53.74 -30.69
C MET A 1 3.40 53.18 -29.29
N ARG A 2 4.07 53.84 -28.32
CA ARG A 2 3.99 53.73 -26.84
C ARG A 2 4.28 52.32 -26.24
N ARG A 3 5.47 52.02 -25.68
CA ARG A 3 6.07 52.44 -24.36
C ARG A 3 5.04 52.30 -23.23
N SER A 4 5.26 51.67 -22.07
CA SER A 4 6.50 51.44 -21.30
C SER A 4 6.21 50.70 -19.97
N LEU A 5 7.18 49.88 -19.56
CA LEU A 5 7.82 49.75 -18.22
C LEU A 5 7.00 49.34 -16.97
N ALA A 6 7.58 48.33 -16.29
CA ALA A 6 7.40 47.97 -14.88
C ALA A 6 7.80 49.09 -13.90
N PRO A 7 7.51 48.93 -12.61
CA PRO A 7 8.34 49.52 -11.56
C PRO A 7 8.90 48.51 -10.55
N SER A 8 10.12 48.83 -10.17
CA SER A 8 11.00 48.25 -9.16
C SER A 8 10.73 48.75 -7.73
N GLN A 9 11.36 48.05 -6.79
CA GLN A 9 11.66 48.39 -5.40
C GLN A 9 11.79 49.89 -5.04
N LEU A 10 11.35 50.26 -3.83
CA LEU A 10 12.12 51.11 -2.89
C LEU A 10 11.48 51.19 -1.49
N ALA A 11 12.34 51.12 -0.49
CA ALA A 11 12.10 51.29 0.93
C ALA A 11 11.80 52.75 1.33
N ARG A 12 11.10 52.98 2.46
CA ARG A 12 11.60 53.71 3.65
C ARG A 12 10.50 54.12 4.66
N ARG A 13 10.83 53.82 5.93
CA ARG A 13 10.75 54.65 7.17
C ARG A 13 9.46 54.77 8.00
N LYS A 14 9.70 54.59 9.31
CA LYS A 14 8.94 54.86 10.55
C LYS A 14 8.57 56.35 10.76
N PRO A 15 7.71 56.63 11.75
CA PRO A 15 8.12 57.30 13.01
C PRO A 15 7.65 56.48 14.25
N GLU A 16 8.42 56.18 15.32
CA GLU A 16 8.88 56.98 16.50
C GLU A 16 7.77 57.80 17.20
N GLY A 17 7.54 57.77 18.52
CA GLY A 17 8.36 57.32 19.68
C GLY A 17 7.55 56.74 20.86
N ARG A 18 8.21 55.93 21.74
CA ARG A 18 8.76 56.22 23.12
C ARG A 18 7.69 56.13 24.22
N SER A 19 7.86 55.43 25.36
CA SER A 19 9.03 55.28 26.25
C SER A 19 9.02 54.02 27.15
N SER A 20 10.24 53.56 27.48
CA SER A 20 10.80 52.91 28.71
C SER A 20 10.06 51.73 29.39
N ASP A 21 10.70 50.66 29.89
CA ASP A 21 11.94 50.57 30.66
C ASP A 21 12.79 49.31 30.32
N ASP A 22 14.09 49.44 30.57
CA ASP A 22 15.19 48.49 30.38
C ASP A 22 15.20 47.38 31.45
N GLU A 23 15.72 46.19 31.12
CA GLU A 23 16.85 45.58 31.85
C GLU A 23 17.42 44.32 31.17
N ASP A 24 18.75 44.30 31.11
CA ASP A 24 19.67 43.33 30.50
C ASP A 24 19.66 41.94 31.16
N TRP A 25 19.97 40.89 30.38
CA TRP A 25 20.49 39.64 30.94
C TRP A 25 21.62 39.06 30.08
N GLN A 26 22.84 39.09 30.63
CA GLN A 26 24.00 38.34 30.12
C GLN A 26 24.26 37.09 31.00
N PRO A 27 24.89 36.02 30.45
CA PRO A 27 25.02 34.73 31.15
C PRO A 27 26.47 34.43 31.59
N GLU A 28 26.72 34.06 32.86
CA GLU A 28 27.97 33.39 33.24
C GLU A 28 27.87 32.40 34.44
N ALA A 29 28.58 31.27 34.27
CA ALA A 29 29.46 30.54 35.21
C ALA A 29 29.00 29.93 36.58
N VAL A 30 28.96 28.58 36.61
CA VAL A 30 29.77 27.63 37.44
C VAL A 30 30.01 27.85 38.97
N THR A 31 29.28 27.06 39.80
CA THR A 31 29.62 26.32 41.08
C THR A 31 30.18 27.08 42.32
N PRO A 32 29.95 26.69 43.62
CA PRO A 32 30.17 25.33 44.17
C PRO A 32 29.32 24.80 45.37
N LYS A 33 29.62 23.53 45.69
CA LYS A 33 29.18 22.56 46.72
C LYS A 33 29.11 23.03 48.19
N LYS A 34 28.22 22.39 48.99
CA LYS A 34 28.50 21.52 50.19
C LYS A 34 27.20 21.00 50.85
N ARG A 35 26.99 19.67 50.90
CA ARG A 35 27.10 18.71 52.04
C ARG A 35 25.93 18.76 53.05
N LYS A 36 25.01 17.78 53.08
CA LYS A 36 25.04 16.38 53.62
C LYS A 36 25.05 16.27 55.16
N SER A 37 24.08 15.52 55.71
CA SER A 37 24.19 14.65 56.89
C SER A 37 23.03 13.63 56.82
N SER A 38 23.28 12.36 56.46
CA SER A 38 23.64 11.21 57.33
C SER A 38 22.38 10.58 57.94
N SER A 39 21.95 9.38 57.54
CA SER A 39 22.57 8.06 57.80
C SER A 39 22.13 7.07 56.70
N GLU A 40 22.93 6.37 55.88
CA GLU A 40 24.08 5.48 56.15
C GLU A 40 23.84 4.67 57.42
N THR A 41 23.52 3.37 57.36
CA THR A 41 24.50 2.32 57.15
C THR A 41 23.80 0.98 56.92
N GLN A 42 23.94 0.37 55.74
CA GLN A 42 24.09 -1.09 55.62
C GLN A 42 24.62 -1.47 54.22
N VAL A 43 25.87 -1.92 54.26
CA VAL A 43 26.56 -2.85 53.37
C VAL A 43 26.95 -2.35 51.97
N GLN A 44 28.22 -1.98 51.96
CA GLN A 44 29.14 -1.65 50.89
C GLN A 44 29.83 -2.94 50.38
N GLN A 45 30.41 -2.86 49.19
CA GLN A 45 31.49 -3.71 48.63
C GLN A 45 31.12 -4.98 47.84
N CYS A 46 31.21 -4.85 46.50
CA CYS A 46 32.07 -5.65 45.60
C CYS A 46 32.12 -4.94 44.22
N PHE A 47 33.10 -4.05 43.96
CA PHE A 47 34.32 -4.28 43.13
C PHE A 47 34.02 -4.64 41.65
N LEU A 48 34.19 -3.71 40.70
CA LEU A 48 35.38 -3.46 39.84
C LEU A 48 35.63 -4.54 38.75
N SER A 49 35.75 -4.11 37.47
CA SER A 49 36.38 -4.87 36.35
C SER A 49 37.90 -5.05 36.58
N PRO A 50 38.75 -5.77 35.78
CA PRO A 50 38.65 -6.34 34.41
C PRO A 50 39.33 -7.76 34.23
N PHE A 51 39.62 -8.19 32.97
CA PHE A 51 40.52 -9.27 32.49
C PHE A 51 40.02 -10.71 32.19
N GLN A 52 40.19 -11.08 30.90
CA GLN A 52 40.84 -12.26 30.28
C GLN A 52 40.99 -13.64 30.97
N LYS A 53 40.73 -14.67 30.12
CA LYS A 53 41.33 -16.04 29.98
C LYS A 53 40.78 -17.17 30.88
N PRO A 54 40.96 -18.49 30.54
CA PRO A 54 41.52 -19.12 29.33
C PRO A 54 40.66 -20.27 28.72
N LEU A 55 41.10 -20.72 27.53
CA LEU A 55 40.80 -22.00 26.91
C LEU A 55 41.24 -23.19 27.79
N THR A 56 40.37 -24.18 27.96
CA THR A 56 40.74 -25.53 28.42
C THR A 56 40.82 -26.50 27.26
N GLN A 57 41.87 -27.32 27.34
CA GLN A 57 42.35 -28.32 26.42
C GLN A 57 41.31 -29.42 26.17
N GLN A 58 41.09 -29.78 24.90
CA GLN A 58 41.00 -31.19 24.55
C GLN A 58 41.92 -31.49 23.37
N ILE A 59 42.68 -32.55 23.63
CA ILE A 59 43.82 -33.09 22.92
C ILE A 59 43.31 -33.77 21.65
N ASN A 60 43.97 -33.52 20.52
CA ASN A 60 44.38 -34.52 19.53
C ASN A 60 45.11 -33.83 18.37
N GLN A 61 46.44 -33.80 18.45
CA GLN A 61 47.29 -33.81 17.26
C GLN A 61 47.38 -35.25 16.72
N PRO A 62 47.77 -35.40 15.45
CA PRO A 62 49.12 -35.93 15.28
C PRO A 62 50.00 -35.10 14.32
N GLN A 63 51.24 -34.95 14.80
CA GLN A 63 52.55 -34.99 14.12
C GLN A 63 52.86 -34.03 12.97
N CYS A 64 53.86 -33.17 13.26
CA CYS A 64 54.75 -32.55 12.30
C CYS A 64 55.72 -33.57 11.66
N LEU A 65 56.17 -33.26 10.45
CA LEU A 65 57.46 -33.69 9.90
C LEU A 65 58.09 -32.51 9.13
N ASP A 66 59.39 -32.34 9.36
CA ASP A 66 60.28 -31.27 8.95
C ASP A 66 60.42 -31.06 7.43
N SER A 67 60.78 -29.85 7.02
CA SER A 67 62.08 -29.59 6.38
C SER A 67 62.23 -28.14 5.90
N SER A 68 63.38 -27.58 6.27
CA SER A 68 63.93 -26.29 5.85
C SER A 68 64.31 -26.27 4.36
N GLN A 69 63.97 -25.20 3.64
CA GLN A 69 64.88 -24.60 2.64
C GLN A 69 64.69 -23.09 2.56
N ALA A 70 65.80 -22.38 2.70
CA ALA A 70 65.94 -20.96 2.40
C ALA A 70 66.00 -20.76 0.87
N GLY A 71 65.21 -19.82 0.35
CA GLY A 71 65.19 -19.44 -1.06
C GLY A 71 64.82 -17.97 -1.23
N VAL A 72 65.59 -17.29 -2.07
CA VAL A 72 65.70 -15.85 -2.28
C VAL A 72 64.39 -15.15 -2.70
N ARG A 73 64.21 -13.90 -2.24
CA ARG A 73 63.13 -12.97 -2.61
C ARG A 73 62.97 -12.82 -4.14
N ARG A 74 61.74 -12.90 -4.64
CA ARG A 74 61.24 -12.13 -5.80
C ARG A 74 59.78 -11.77 -5.62
N ALA A 75 59.45 -10.48 -5.84
CA ALA A 75 58.09 -10.05 -6.08
C ALA A 75 57.74 -10.40 -7.54
N LEU A 76 56.66 -11.14 -7.75
CA LEU A 76 56.05 -11.37 -9.06
C LEU A 76 54.54 -11.21 -8.91
N HIS A 77 54.03 -10.24 -9.66
CA HIS A 77 52.62 -10.00 -9.91
C HIS A 77 51.92 -11.25 -10.46
N ASP A 78 50.59 -11.26 -10.27
CA ASP A 78 49.57 -12.07 -10.94
C ASP A 78 49.58 -13.59 -10.71
N LEU A 79 48.68 -14.04 -9.83
CA LEU A 79 47.88 -15.24 -10.03
C LEU A 79 46.67 -15.20 -9.08
N TRP A 80 45.49 -14.93 -9.64
CA TRP A 80 44.21 -15.28 -9.02
C TRP A 80 44.22 -16.77 -8.67
N LYS A 81 44.50 -17.12 -7.41
CA LYS A 81 44.09 -18.42 -6.88
C LYS A 81 42.58 -18.38 -6.70
N LYS A 82 41.85 -18.90 -7.70
CA LYS A 82 40.47 -19.35 -7.47
C LYS A 82 40.52 -20.33 -6.29
N PRO A 83 39.65 -20.19 -5.27
CA PRO A 83 39.51 -21.23 -4.26
C PRO A 83 39.17 -22.56 -4.96
N PRO A 84 39.57 -23.71 -4.40
CA PRO A 84 39.26 -25.00 -5.02
C PRO A 84 37.75 -25.11 -5.25
N PRO A 85 37.31 -25.65 -6.40
CA PRO A 85 35.90 -25.81 -6.66
C PRO A 85 35.30 -26.70 -5.58
N LEU A 86 34.38 -26.13 -4.80
CA LEU A 86 33.57 -26.85 -3.84
C LEU A 86 32.87 -28.00 -4.55
N SER A 87 32.74 -29.15 -3.89
CA SER A 87 31.99 -30.27 -4.44
C SER A 87 30.55 -29.85 -4.75
N VAL A 88 29.90 -30.50 -5.71
CA VAL A 88 28.50 -30.22 -6.06
C VAL A 88 27.59 -30.33 -4.82
N TYR A 89 27.95 -31.20 -3.89
CA TYR A 89 27.26 -31.37 -2.61
C TYR A 89 27.43 -30.16 -1.66
N ASP A 90 28.63 -29.57 -1.61
CA ASP A 90 28.90 -28.37 -0.80
C ASP A 90 28.28 -27.09 -1.41
N GLN A 91 28.13 -27.04 -2.74
CA GLN A 91 27.43 -25.95 -3.43
C GLN A 91 25.91 -25.96 -3.18
N LEU A 92 25.33 -27.14 -2.93
CA LEU A 92 23.91 -27.31 -2.58
C LEU A 92 23.63 -26.99 -1.11
N LYS A 93 24.64 -27.04 -0.23
CA LYS A 93 24.53 -26.67 1.19
C LYS A 93 24.87 -25.22 1.50
N LEU A 94 25.36 -24.47 0.50
CA LEU A 94 25.56 -23.03 0.61
C LEU A 94 24.22 -22.33 0.65
N ASP A 95 23.79 -22.00 1.86
CA ASP A 95 22.60 -21.22 2.13
C ASP A 95 22.81 -19.79 1.64
N LYS A 96 22.35 -19.48 0.42
CA LYS A 96 22.47 -18.16 -0.21
C LYS A 96 21.78 -17.06 0.60
N GLU A 97 20.92 -17.42 1.55
CA GLU A 97 20.24 -16.51 2.48
C GLU A 97 21.11 -16.09 3.69
N LYS A 98 22.28 -16.71 3.90
CA LYS A 98 23.20 -16.41 5.01
C LYS A 98 24.41 -15.58 4.63
N LEU A 99 24.40 -14.92 3.46
CA LEU A 99 25.34 -13.82 3.23
C LEU A 99 25.00 -12.70 4.22
N PRO A 100 25.93 -12.24 5.07
CA PRO A 100 25.66 -11.14 5.97
C PRO A 100 25.44 -9.86 5.14
N VAL A 101 24.18 -9.56 4.87
CA VAL A 101 23.76 -8.31 4.25
C VAL A 101 23.77 -7.25 5.34
N HIS A 102 24.80 -6.41 5.36
CA HIS A 102 24.79 -5.20 6.18
C HIS A 102 23.85 -4.18 5.54
N VAL A 103 22.59 -4.18 6.01
CA VAL A 103 21.60 -3.19 5.63
C VAL A 103 21.76 -1.95 6.51
N VAL A 104 22.16 -0.82 5.91
CA VAL A 104 22.09 0.49 6.58
C VAL A 104 20.71 1.09 6.30
N VAL A 105 19.79 0.93 7.26
CA VAL A 105 18.56 1.73 7.34
C VAL A 105 18.81 2.78 8.42
N ASP A 106 19.29 3.98 8.06
CA ASP A 106 19.66 4.96 9.09
C ASP A 106 19.36 6.42 8.71
N PRO A 107 18.62 7.17 9.54
CA PRO A 107 18.35 8.59 9.34
C PRO A 107 19.59 9.49 9.51
N ILE A 108 20.71 8.99 10.03
CA ILE A 108 21.86 9.83 10.40
C ILE A 108 22.78 10.12 9.20
N LEU A 109 22.95 11.42 8.88
CA LEU A 109 23.84 11.97 7.86
C LEU A 109 25.27 11.39 7.86
N SER A 110 25.87 11.22 9.04
CA SER A 110 27.28 10.80 9.18
C SER A 110 27.57 9.40 8.63
N LYS A 111 26.56 8.52 8.51
CA LYS A 111 26.72 7.19 7.90
C LYS A 111 26.56 7.19 6.37
N ARG A 112 25.92 8.22 5.79
CA ARG A 112 25.73 8.36 4.34
C ARG A 112 26.99 8.85 3.65
N GLU A 113 27.66 9.83 4.26
CA GLU A 113 29.00 10.22 3.84
C GLU A 113 29.96 9.05 3.97
N ARG A 114 29.85 8.25 5.04
CA ARG A 114 30.62 7.01 5.15
C ARG A 114 30.34 6.07 3.99
N PHE A 115 29.08 5.83 3.60
CA PHE A 115 28.73 4.98 2.46
C PHE A 115 29.39 5.45 1.15
N MET A 116 29.25 6.74 0.81
CA MET A 116 29.85 7.28 -0.42
C MET A 116 31.38 7.30 -0.40
N ASN A 117 31.98 7.35 0.78
CA ASN A 117 33.43 7.40 0.95
C ASN A 117 34.07 6.00 1.09
N GLN A 118 33.30 4.89 1.10
CA GLN A 118 33.87 3.54 1.19
C GLN A 118 34.47 3.13 -0.16
N HIS A 119 35.80 2.98 -0.19
CA HIS A 119 36.54 2.50 -1.37
C HIS A 119 37.48 1.37 -0.94
N GLY A 120 37.64 0.34 -1.78
CA GLY A 120 38.56 -0.77 -1.56
C GLY A 120 37.94 -2.16 -1.75
N ALA A 121 38.78 -3.20 -1.63
CA ALA A 121 38.39 -4.59 -1.91
C ALA A 121 37.34 -5.18 -0.93
N ARG A 122 37.14 -4.55 0.23
CA ARG A 122 36.11 -4.92 1.22
C ARG A 122 35.35 -3.68 1.66
N VAL A 123 34.14 -3.51 1.12
CA VAL A 123 33.20 -2.45 1.50
C VAL A 123 32.31 -3.00 2.64
N PRO A 124 32.38 -2.46 3.87
CA PRO A 124 31.64 -2.98 5.02
C PRO A 124 30.13 -2.78 4.92
N SER A 125 29.65 -1.81 4.13
CA SER A 125 28.21 -1.58 3.93
C SER A 125 27.93 -1.30 2.45
N PRO A 126 27.83 -2.33 1.61
CA PRO A 126 27.68 -2.16 0.16
C PRO A 126 26.26 -1.78 -0.27
N ILE A 127 25.27 -1.87 0.63
CA ILE A 127 23.86 -1.64 0.32
C ILE A 127 23.31 -0.52 1.21
N LEU A 128 22.73 0.49 0.57
CA LEU A 128 22.00 1.58 1.20
C LEU A 128 20.51 1.44 0.90
N ILE A 129 19.67 1.38 1.93
CA ILE A 129 18.21 1.47 1.79
C ILE A 129 17.76 2.82 2.35
N ILE A 130 17.15 3.62 1.49
CA ILE A 130 16.74 5.00 1.80
C ILE A 130 15.33 5.25 1.27
N SER A 131 14.51 5.98 2.04
CA SER A 131 13.20 6.41 1.56
C SER A 131 13.34 7.54 0.54
N TYR A 132 12.39 7.67 -0.38
CA TYR A 132 12.37 8.77 -1.38
C TYR A 132 12.48 10.15 -0.74
N GLU A 133 11.79 10.38 0.38
CA GLU A 133 11.82 11.65 1.10
C GLU A 133 13.22 11.95 1.66
N THR A 134 13.82 10.96 2.32
CA THR A 134 15.17 11.08 2.88
C THR A 134 16.22 11.27 1.80
N PHE A 135 16.06 10.56 0.67
CA PHE A 135 16.93 10.67 -0.51
C PHE A 135 16.95 12.10 -1.05
N ARG A 136 15.78 12.71 -1.25
CA ARG A 136 15.66 14.09 -1.74
C ARG A 136 16.38 15.10 -0.86
N LEU A 137 16.26 14.96 0.45
CA LEU A 137 16.90 15.85 1.41
C LEU A 137 18.45 15.76 1.36
N HIS A 138 19.01 14.69 0.79
CA HIS A 138 20.44 14.36 0.88
C HIS A 138 21.09 14.10 -0.48
N VAL A 139 20.44 14.53 -1.57
CA VAL A 139 20.92 14.25 -2.92
C VAL A 139 22.34 14.76 -3.14
N GLY A 140 22.70 15.90 -2.55
CA GLY A 140 24.02 16.51 -2.70
C GLY A 140 25.17 15.69 -2.11
N VAL A 141 24.91 14.75 -1.20
CA VAL A 141 25.93 13.79 -0.71
C VAL A 141 26.06 12.63 -1.70
N LEU A 142 24.94 12.12 -2.19
CA LEU A 142 24.88 10.94 -3.05
C LEU A 142 25.37 11.22 -4.48
N GLN A 143 25.16 12.44 -4.99
CA GLN A 143 25.66 12.86 -6.30
C GLN A 143 27.20 12.97 -6.37
N LYS A 144 27.88 13.11 -5.23
CA LYS A 144 29.34 13.27 -5.19
C LYS A 144 30.11 11.97 -5.44
N GLY A 145 29.46 10.82 -5.32
CA GLY A 145 30.11 9.53 -5.57
C GLY A 145 29.38 8.72 -6.63
N ASN A 146 29.95 7.55 -6.93
CA ASN A 146 29.46 6.69 -8.00
C ASN A 146 28.62 5.55 -7.41
N VAL A 147 27.40 5.39 -7.91
CA VAL A 147 26.49 4.31 -7.51
C VAL A 147 26.30 3.37 -8.69
N GLY A 148 26.62 2.09 -8.51
CA GLY A 148 26.59 1.14 -9.64
C GLY A 148 25.18 0.72 -10.09
N LEU A 149 24.21 0.71 -9.17
CA LEU A 149 22.84 0.25 -9.40
C LEU A 149 21.87 1.01 -8.48
N VAL A 150 20.78 1.49 -9.06
CA VAL A 150 19.64 2.05 -8.32
C VAL A 150 18.43 1.16 -8.54
N ILE A 151 17.78 0.78 -7.43
CA ILE A 151 16.51 0.04 -7.43
C ILE A 151 15.43 0.96 -6.85
N CYS A 152 14.50 1.38 -7.69
CA CYS A 152 13.37 2.20 -7.31
C CYS A 152 12.16 1.29 -7.05
N ASP A 153 11.87 1.02 -5.77
CA ASP A 153 10.65 0.33 -5.36
C ASP A 153 9.45 1.28 -5.42
N GLU A 154 8.26 0.75 -5.69
CA GLU A 154 7.05 1.54 -5.95
C GLU A 154 7.26 2.65 -6.98
N GLY A 155 7.87 2.31 -8.11
CA GLY A 155 8.26 3.23 -9.17
C GLY A 155 7.10 4.06 -9.73
N HIS A 156 5.84 3.63 -9.55
CA HIS A 156 4.67 4.47 -9.80
C HIS A 156 4.66 5.79 -8.99
N LYS A 157 5.55 6.00 -8.02
CA LYS A 157 5.76 7.32 -7.38
C LYS A 157 6.51 8.31 -8.26
N LEU A 158 7.17 7.82 -9.31
CA LEU A 158 7.98 8.58 -10.27
C LEU A 158 7.21 8.92 -11.57
N LYS A 159 5.91 9.21 -11.44
CA LYS A 159 5.00 9.47 -12.56
C LYS A 159 5.34 10.67 -13.43
N ASN A 160 5.87 11.72 -12.82
CA ASN A 160 6.13 12.99 -13.48
C ASN A 160 7.64 13.23 -13.52
N SER A 161 8.19 13.43 -14.71
CA SER A 161 9.60 13.77 -14.93
C SER A 161 9.99 15.13 -14.32
N GLU A 162 9.02 16.02 -14.11
CA GLU A 162 9.23 17.29 -13.41
C GLU A 162 9.29 17.15 -11.88
N ASN A 163 8.98 15.96 -11.34
CA ASN A 163 9.08 15.72 -9.91
C ASN A 163 10.54 15.85 -9.47
N GLN A 164 10.78 16.63 -8.41
CA GLN A 164 12.11 16.78 -7.80
C GLN A 164 12.78 15.44 -7.49
N THR A 165 11.99 14.42 -7.13
CA THR A 165 12.48 13.06 -6.89
C THR A 165 13.05 12.42 -8.15
N TYR A 166 12.35 12.60 -9.28
CA TYR A 166 12.77 12.09 -10.58
C TYR A 166 14.07 12.76 -10.99
N GLN A 167 14.11 14.09 -10.99
CA GLN A 167 15.30 14.86 -11.34
C GLN A 167 16.49 14.55 -10.43
N ALA A 168 16.24 14.35 -9.14
CA ALA A 168 17.27 13.97 -8.18
C ALA A 168 17.88 12.60 -8.50
N LEU A 169 17.06 11.63 -8.91
CA LEU A 169 17.51 10.29 -9.32
C LEU A 169 18.21 10.31 -10.68
N ASP A 170 17.68 11.04 -11.65
CA ASP A 170 18.23 11.17 -13.00
C ASP A 170 19.63 11.83 -12.99
N ASN A 171 19.85 12.76 -12.06
CA ASN A 171 21.15 13.39 -11.85
C ASN A 171 22.15 12.55 -11.03
N LEU A 172 21.78 11.35 -10.56
CA LEU A 172 22.75 10.46 -9.92
C LEU A 172 23.68 9.86 -10.97
N ASN A 173 24.97 9.76 -10.62
CA ASN A 173 25.92 9.04 -11.45
C ASN A 173 25.71 7.52 -11.26
N THR A 174 24.80 6.95 -12.06
CA THR A 174 24.43 5.54 -12.04
C THR A 174 24.31 4.96 -13.44
N SER A 175 24.94 3.81 -13.66
CA SER A 175 24.90 3.12 -14.96
C SER A 175 23.69 2.20 -15.15
N ARG A 176 23.03 1.77 -14.07
CA ARG A 176 21.97 0.75 -14.11
C ARG A 176 20.79 1.16 -13.24
N HIS A 177 19.60 1.20 -13.85
CA HIS A 177 18.35 1.50 -13.17
C HIS A 177 17.41 0.29 -13.25
N VAL A 178 16.88 -0.11 -12.10
CA VAL A 178 15.81 -1.11 -12.02
C VAL A 178 14.62 -0.46 -11.34
N LEU A 179 13.47 -0.48 -12.01
CA LEU A 179 12.23 0.08 -11.49
C LEU A 179 11.26 -1.05 -11.20
N ILE A 180 10.73 -1.09 -9.99
CA ILE A 180 9.77 -2.10 -9.54
C ILE A 180 8.46 -1.37 -9.28
N SER A 181 7.35 -1.83 -9.86
CA SER A 181 6.03 -1.27 -9.62
C SER A 181 4.99 -2.37 -9.63
N GLY A 182 4.04 -2.34 -8.69
CA GLY A 182 2.91 -3.26 -8.68
C GLY A 182 1.94 -3.04 -9.85
N THR A 183 1.82 -1.79 -10.32
CA THR A 183 1.01 -1.43 -11.50
C THR A 183 1.90 -0.75 -12.54
N PRO A 184 1.96 -1.23 -13.79
CA PRO A 184 2.81 -0.66 -14.83
C PRO A 184 2.37 0.74 -15.25
N ILE A 185 1.06 1.06 -15.16
CA ILE A 185 0.46 2.37 -15.49
C ILE A 185 -0.65 2.66 -14.48
N GLN A 186 -0.75 3.90 -13.96
CA GLN A 186 -1.80 4.27 -13.01
C GLN A 186 -2.83 5.24 -13.56
N ASN A 187 -2.44 6.25 -14.37
CA ASN A 187 -3.38 7.26 -14.84
C ASN A 187 -3.25 7.62 -16.33
N ASP A 188 -2.05 7.66 -16.90
CA ASP A 188 -1.82 8.18 -18.27
C ASP A 188 -0.61 7.54 -18.95
N LEU A 189 -0.61 7.49 -20.29
CA LEU A 189 0.51 7.05 -21.12
C LEU A 189 1.77 7.90 -20.93
N LEU A 190 1.63 9.17 -20.52
CA LEU A 190 2.76 10.02 -20.15
C LEU A 190 3.50 9.56 -18.89
N GLU A 191 2.77 8.98 -17.93
CA GLU A 191 3.41 8.38 -16.76
C GLU A 191 4.27 7.20 -17.20
N TYR A 192 3.76 6.39 -18.14
CA TYR A 192 4.49 5.27 -18.71
C TYR A 192 5.75 5.72 -19.46
N PHE A 193 5.66 6.78 -20.28
CA PHE A 193 6.82 7.38 -20.92
C PHE A 193 7.87 7.80 -19.89
N SER A 194 7.47 8.46 -18.80
CA SER A 194 8.39 8.92 -17.76
C SER A 194 9.12 7.74 -17.11
N LEU A 195 8.41 6.65 -16.80
CA LEU A 195 9.01 5.45 -16.20
C LEU A 195 9.98 4.74 -17.15
N VAL A 196 9.60 4.57 -18.42
CA VAL A 196 10.45 3.93 -19.42
C VAL A 196 11.67 4.78 -19.73
N HIS A 197 11.50 6.10 -19.85
CA HIS A 197 12.60 7.03 -20.09
C HIS A 197 13.60 7.04 -18.93
N PHE A 198 13.14 6.92 -17.69
CA PHE A 198 14.01 6.80 -16.52
C PHE A 198 14.90 5.54 -16.56
N VAL A 199 14.33 4.41 -16.97
CA VAL A 199 15.08 3.14 -17.04
C VAL A 199 16.00 3.12 -18.25
N ASN A 200 15.51 3.55 -19.41
CA ASN A 200 16.24 3.58 -20.68
C ASN A 200 16.04 4.92 -21.38
N SER A 201 16.90 5.88 -21.04
CA SER A 201 16.88 7.21 -21.64
C SER A 201 17.05 7.13 -23.16
N GLY A 202 16.10 7.69 -23.90
CA GLY A 202 16.16 7.82 -25.35
C GLY A 202 15.46 6.72 -26.17
N ILE A 203 15.01 5.60 -25.57
CA ILE A 203 14.37 4.50 -26.32
C ILE A 203 13.04 4.91 -26.98
N LEU A 204 12.29 5.82 -26.34
CA LEU A 204 11.03 6.39 -26.87
C LEU A 204 11.22 7.80 -27.47
N GLY A 205 12.47 8.27 -27.60
CA GLY A 205 12.78 9.62 -28.03
C GLY A 205 12.39 10.71 -27.01
N THR A 206 12.14 11.92 -27.51
CA THR A 206 11.73 13.07 -26.70
C THR A 206 10.23 13.03 -26.39
N THR A 207 9.79 13.64 -25.28
CA THR A 207 8.37 13.75 -24.89
C THR A 207 7.47 14.26 -26.02
N HIS A 208 7.91 15.25 -26.81
CA HIS A 208 7.12 15.79 -27.92
C HIS A 208 6.90 14.77 -29.06
N LYS A 209 7.97 14.03 -29.43
CA LYS A 209 7.88 12.94 -30.41
C LYS A 209 6.98 11.82 -29.90
N PHE A 210 7.12 11.44 -28.63
CA PHE A 210 6.26 10.43 -28.01
C PHE A 210 4.78 10.83 -28.05
N LYS A 211 4.47 12.07 -27.66
CA LYS A 211 3.11 12.64 -27.71
C LYS A 211 2.48 12.53 -29.09
N LYS A 212 3.21 13.00 -30.11
CA LYS A 212 2.72 13.05 -31.49
C LYS A 212 2.58 11.66 -32.11
N HIS A 213 3.51 10.75 -31.80
CA HIS A 213 3.62 9.46 -32.47
C HIS A 213 2.80 8.35 -31.80
N PHE A 214 2.71 8.35 -30.47
CA PHE A 214 2.06 7.29 -29.69
C PHE A 214 0.81 7.81 -28.97
N GLU A 215 0.97 8.77 -28.06
CA GLU A 215 -0.11 9.17 -27.14
C GLU A 215 -1.35 9.70 -27.87
N LEU A 216 -1.21 10.70 -28.75
CA LEU A 216 -2.34 11.31 -29.43
C LEU A 216 -3.09 10.32 -30.34
N PRO A 217 -2.42 9.50 -31.19
CA PRO A 217 -3.10 8.46 -31.96
C PRO A 217 -3.83 7.43 -31.09
N ILE A 218 -3.20 6.94 -30.01
CA ILE A 218 -3.79 5.93 -29.12
C ILE A 218 -4.98 6.50 -28.33
N LEU A 219 -4.93 7.78 -27.94
CA LEU A 219 -6.07 8.42 -27.28
C LEU A 219 -7.21 8.63 -28.27
N LYS A 220 -6.90 9.14 -29.47
CA LYS A 220 -7.91 9.39 -30.51
C LYS A 220 -8.61 8.11 -30.97
N SER A 221 -7.89 6.99 -31.04
CA SER A 221 -8.46 5.70 -31.42
C SER A 221 -9.47 5.13 -30.42
N ARG A 222 -9.41 5.60 -29.17
CA ARG A 222 -10.28 5.16 -28.06
C ARG A 222 -11.47 6.07 -27.82
N ASP A 223 -11.61 7.13 -28.62
CA ASP A 223 -12.79 7.98 -28.59
C ASP A 223 -14.00 7.21 -29.16
N ALA A 224 -15.16 7.32 -28.53
CA ALA A 224 -16.40 6.69 -29.03
C ALA A 224 -16.76 7.18 -30.44
N ALA A 225 -16.37 8.41 -30.78
CA ALA A 225 -16.56 9.01 -32.10
C ALA A 225 -15.39 8.74 -33.08
N ALA A 226 -14.43 7.89 -32.72
CA ALA A 226 -13.26 7.59 -33.56
C ALA A 226 -13.67 6.92 -34.87
N SER A 227 -13.07 7.38 -35.98
CA SER A 227 -13.20 6.71 -37.27
C SER A 227 -12.48 5.36 -37.28
N GLU A 228 -12.88 4.46 -38.18
CA GLU A 228 -12.21 3.16 -38.33
C GLU A 228 -10.71 3.31 -38.65
N ALA A 229 -10.34 4.35 -39.41
CA ALA A 229 -8.95 4.68 -39.69
C ALA A 229 -8.18 5.13 -38.44
N ASP A 230 -8.82 5.89 -37.54
CA ASP A 230 -8.22 6.30 -36.27
C ASP A 230 -8.03 5.10 -35.33
N ARG A 231 -8.98 4.16 -35.33
CA ARG A 231 -8.90 2.90 -34.57
C ARG A 231 -7.68 2.08 -34.99
N GLN A 232 -7.56 1.81 -36.28
CA GLN A 232 -6.44 1.04 -36.85
C GLN A 232 -5.09 1.70 -36.57
N LEU A 233 -4.99 3.03 -36.76
CA LEU A 233 -3.75 3.76 -36.48
C LEU A 233 -3.37 3.69 -34.99
N GLY A 234 -4.32 3.84 -34.07
CA GLY A 234 -4.03 3.76 -32.64
C GLY A 234 -3.60 2.36 -32.20
N GLU A 235 -4.21 1.30 -32.74
CA GLU A 235 -3.78 -0.08 -32.49
C GLU A 235 -2.38 -0.37 -33.01
N GLU A 236 -2.05 0.11 -34.21
CA GLU A 236 -0.70 -0.01 -34.79
C GLU A 236 0.34 0.65 -33.88
N ARG A 237 0.08 1.90 -33.45
CA ARG A 237 0.97 2.64 -32.55
C ARG A 237 1.07 2.00 -31.18
N LEU A 238 0.00 1.42 -30.66
CA LEU A 238 0.01 0.71 -29.39
C LEU A 238 0.90 -0.55 -29.47
N ARG A 239 0.74 -1.35 -30.53
CA ARG A 239 1.55 -2.57 -30.75
C ARG A 239 3.03 -2.23 -30.93
N GLU A 240 3.33 -1.15 -31.66
CA GLU A 240 4.69 -0.64 -31.81
C GLU A 240 5.30 -0.25 -30.44
N LEU A 241 4.55 0.49 -29.63
CA LEU A 241 4.97 0.90 -28.29
C LEU A 241 5.26 -0.32 -27.40
N ILE A 242 4.36 -1.30 -27.38
CA ILE A 242 4.49 -2.53 -26.59
C ILE A 242 5.72 -3.32 -27.01
N SER A 243 5.96 -3.48 -28.32
CA SER A 243 7.13 -4.18 -28.86
C SER A 243 8.46 -3.55 -28.41
N ILE A 244 8.52 -2.22 -28.33
CA ILE A 244 9.69 -1.50 -27.83
C ILE A 244 9.87 -1.74 -26.33
N VAL A 245 8.80 -1.58 -25.54
CA VAL A 245 8.89 -1.62 -24.07
C VAL A 245 9.04 -3.04 -23.52
N ASN A 246 8.51 -4.06 -24.20
CA ASN A 246 8.66 -5.47 -23.80
C ASN A 246 10.12 -5.95 -23.76
N ARG A 247 11.05 -5.22 -24.41
CA ARG A 247 12.49 -5.50 -24.31
C ARG A 247 13.08 -5.15 -22.95
N CYS A 248 12.46 -4.24 -22.20
CA CYS A 248 12.93 -3.76 -20.90
C CYS A 248 11.91 -3.92 -19.77
N LEU A 249 10.77 -4.55 -20.03
CA LEU A 249 9.70 -4.80 -19.05
C LEU A 249 9.52 -6.30 -18.85
N ILE A 250 9.49 -6.72 -17.59
CA ILE A 250 9.08 -8.07 -17.20
C ILE A 250 7.85 -7.97 -16.32
N ARG A 251 6.77 -8.63 -16.73
CA ARG A 251 5.53 -8.72 -15.96
C ARG A 251 5.10 -10.18 -15.89
N ARG A 252 4.66 -10.58 -14.69
CA ARG A 252 4.02 -11.86 -14.43
C ARG A 252 2.80 -11.59 -13.56
N THR A 253 1.69 -12.22 -13.90
CA THR A 253 0.40 -12.11 -13.20
C THR A 253 0.35 -13.11 -12.04
N SER A 254 -0.63 -12.96 -11.15
CA SER A 254 -0.76 -13.79 -9.95
C SER A 254 -1.37 -15.17 -10.22
N ASP A 255 -1.92 -15.40 -11.41
CA ASP A 255 -2.41 -16.68 -11.90
C ASP A 255 -1.33 -17.77 -11.80
N ILE A 256 -0.05 -17.44 -12.00
CA ILE A 256 1.04 -18.43 -11.88
C ILE A 256 1.16 -19.02 -10.48
N LEU A 257 0.69 -18.28 -9.45
CA LEU A 257 0.72 -18.72 -8.06
C LEU A 257 -0.34 -19.80 -7.79
N SER A 258 -1.41 -19.82 -8.60
CA SER A 258 -2.47 -20.84 -8.52
C SER A 258 -1.97 -22.26 -8.70
N LYS A 259 -0.79 -22.44 -9.31
CA LYS A 259 -0.19 -23.76 -9.57
C LYS A 259 0.34 -24.45 -8.33
N TYR A 260 0.59 -23.72 -7.24
CA TYR A 260 1.22 -24.28 -6.03
C TYR A 260 0.68 -23.72 -4.72
N LEU A 261 0.01 -22.56 -4.72
CA LEU A 261 -0.68 -22.05 -3.53
C LEU A 261 -2.06 -22.68 -3.39
N PRO A 262 -2.59 -22.77 -2.15
CA PRO A 262 -3.98 -23.17 -1.93
C PRO A 262 -4.98 -22.26 -2.66
N VAL A 263 -6.22 -22.72 -2.78
CA VAL A 263 -7.29 -21.94 -3.39
C VAL A 263 -7.48 -20.61 -2.64
N LYS A 264 -7.57 -19.52 -3.39
CA LYS A 264 -8.00 -18.21 -2.91
C LYS A 264 -9.42 -17.94 -3.38
N ILE A 265 -10.29 -17.55 -2.47
CA ILE A 265 -11.67 -17.13 -2.71
C ILE A 265 -11.74 -15.64 -2.44
N GLU A 266 -12.08 -14.83 -3.44
CA GLU A 266 -12.28 -13.40 -3.33
C GLU A 266 -13.77 -13.07 -3.38
N GLN A 267 -14.21 -12.19 -2.48
CA GLN A 267 -15.62 -11.87 -2.25
C GLN A 267 -15.77 -10.36 -2.04
N VAL A 268 -16.41 -9.68 -2.99
CA VAL A 268 -16.83 -8.28 -2.84
C VAL A 268 -18.23 -8.29 -2.24
N VAL A 269 -18.36 -7.77 -1.02
CA VAL A 269 -19.59 -7.83 -0.22
C VAL A 269 -20.21 -6.44 -0.13
N CYS A 270 -21.32 -6.24 -0.84
CA CYS A 270 -22.12 -5.02 -0.77
C CYS A 270 -22.99 -5.05 0.50
N CYS A 271 -22.80 -4.04 1.34
CA CYS A 271 -23.43 -3.88 2.64
C CYS A 271 -24.41 -2.71 2.59
N ARG A 272 -25.67 -2.92 2.98
CA ARG A 272 -26.69 -1.88 3.10
C ARG A 272 -26.29 -0.87 4.17
N LEU A 273 -26.47 0.43 3.89
CA LEU A 273 -26.37 1.46 4.93
C LEU A 273 -27.47 1.27 5.99
N THR A 274 -27.14 1.54 7.25
CA THR A 274 -28.16 1.56 8.31
C THR A 274 -29.12 2.75 8.12
N PRO A 275 -30.32 2.72 8.71
CA PRO A 275 -31.23 3.87 8.65
C PRO A 275 -30.56 5.18 9.11
N LEU A 276 -29.78 5.12 10.20
CA LEU A 276 -28.97 6.24 10.69
C LEU A 276 -27.97 6.74 9.63
N GLN A 277 -27.19 5.83 9.03
CA GLN A 277 -26.23 6.20 7.99
C GLN A 277 -26.92 6.85 6.79
N THR A 278 -28.03 6.28 6.33
CA THR A 278 -28.81 6.79 5.19
C THR A 278 -29.31 8.21 5.44
N ASP A 279 -29.88 8.48 6.62
CA ASP A 279 -30.40 9.80 6.97
C ASP A 279 -29.27 10.83 7.10
N LEU A 280 -28.15 10.46 7.73
CA LEU A 280 -26.95 11.30 7.81
C LEU A 280 -26.37 11.60 6.42
N TYR A 281 -26.32 10.59 5.54
CA TYR A 281 -25.78 10.72 4.19
C TYR A 281 -26.63 11.68 3.37
N LYS A 282 -27.96 11.51 3.39
CA LYS A 282 -28.91 12.41 2.71
C LYS A 282 -28.81 13.84 3.24
N ARG A 283 -28.76 14.01 4.56
CA ARG A 283 -28.66 15.33 5.19
C ARG A 283 -27.36 16.02 4.79
N PHE A 284 -26.25 15.29 4.82
CA PHE A 284 -24.95 15.78 4.38
C PHE A 284 -24.98 16.26 2.93
N LEU A 285 -25.49 15.43 2.00
CA LEU A 285 -25.60 15.81 0.59
C LEU A 285 -26.47 17.05 0.36
N ARG A 286 -27.56 17.20 1.11
CA ARG A 286 -28.47 18.37 1.00
C ARG A 286 -27.84 19.65 1.54
N GLN A 287 -27.04 19.56 2.59
CA GLN A 287 -26.42 20.72 3.25
C GLN A 287 -25.13 21.14 2.55
N ALA A 288 -24.17 20.23 2.40
CA ALA A 288 -22.86 20.52 1.80
C ALA A 288 -22.90 20.64 0.27
N LYS A 289 -23.98 20.17 -0.38
CA LYS A 289 -24.21 20.27 -1.84
C LYS A 289 -22.96 20.08 -2.72
N PRO A 290 -22.14 19.02 -2.47
CA PRO A 290 -20.82 18.90 -3.09
C PRO A 290 -20.89 18.77 -4.63
N ALA A 291 -22.02 18.32 -5.18
CA ALA A 291 -22.22 18.21 -6.62
C ALA A 291 -22.39 19.57 -7.32
N GLU A 292 -22.89 20.60 -6.63
CA GLU A 292 -23.05 21.95 -7.14
C GLU A 292 -21.70 22.69 -7.15
N GLU A 293 -20.87 22.46 -6.14
CA GLU A 293 -19.53 23.05 -6.02
C GLU A 293 -18.52 22.58 -7.09
N LEU A 294 -18.86 21.54 -7.86
CA LEU A 294 -18.04 20.98 -8.94
C LEU A 294 -18.22 21.72 -10.29
N SER A 295 -19.03 22.79 -10.33
CA SER A 295 -19.46 23.47 -11.55
C SER A 295 -18.35 24.05 -12.42
N GLU A 296 -17.13 24.23 -11.90
CA GLU A 296 -16.00 24.82 -12.65
C GLU A 296 -14.98 23.78 -13.18
N GLY A 297 -15.29 22.49 -13.12
CA GLY A 297 -14.46 21.44 -13.73
C GLY A 297 -13.12 21.17 -13.06
N LYS A 298 -12.88 21.74 -11.87
CA LYS A 298 -11.78 21.39 -10.99
C LYS A 298 -12.32 20.83 -9.67
N MET A 299 -11.70 19.75 -9.18
CA MET A 299 -11.95 19.28 -7.81
C MET A 299 -11.43 20.33 -6.84
N ASN A 300 -12.33 21.02 -6.16
CA ASN A 300 -11.99 21.98 -5.12
C ASN A 300 -11.64 21.25 -3.82
N VAL A 301 -10.93 21.93 -2.91
CA VAL A 301 -10.54 21.39 -1.58
C VAL A 301 -11.78 20.94 -0.79
N SER A 302 -12.90 21.66 -0.92
CA SER A 302 -14.20 21.32 -0.31
C SER A 302 -14.75 19.95 -0.76
N SER A 303 -14.67 19.64 -2.06
CA SER A 303 -15.13 18.35 -2.59
C SER A 303 -14.33 17.17 -2.03
N LEU A 304 -13.02 17.35 -1.78
CA LEU A 304 -12.17 16.32 -1.16
C LEU A 304 -12.52 16.10 0.33
N SER A 305 -12.87 17.17 1.06
CA SER A 305 -13.38 17.01 2.43
C SER A 305 -14.72 16.30 2.45
N SER A 306 -15.62 16.60 1.51
CA SER A 306 -16.92 15.94 1.39
C SER A 306 -16.78 14.45 1.09
N ILE A 307 -15.89 14.08 0.15
CA ILE A 307 -15.52 12.68 -0.10
C ILE A 307 -15.03 11.99 1.16
N THR A 308 -14.15 12.66 1.91
CA THR A 308 -13.57 12.11 3.13
C THR A 308 -14.64 11.88 4.20
N SER A 309 -15.56 12.83 4.37
CA SER A 309 -16.69 12.74 5.28
C SER A 309 -17.63 11.59 4.92
N LEU A 310 -17.98 11.43 3.64
CA LEU A 310 -18.83 10.33 3.16
C LEU A 310 -18.17 8.96 3.36
N LYS A 311 -16.87 8.82 3.03
CA LYS A 311 -16.12 7.58 3.29
C LYS A 311 -16.09 7.23 4.79
N LYS A 312 -15.89 8.23 5.66
CA LYS A 312 -15.96 8.04 7.12
C LYS A 312 -17.35 7.59 7.57
N LEU A 313 -18.40 8.20 7.03
CA LEU A 313 -19.79 7.84 7.34
C LEU A 313 -20.10 6.39 6.91
N CYS A 314 -19.67 5.96 5.71
CA CYS A 314 -19.82 4.58 5.25
C CYS A 314 -19.09 3.59 6.17
N ASN A 315 -17.90 3.96 6.68
CA ASN A 315 -17.18 3.16 7.66
C ASN A 315 -17.95 3.03 8.98
N HIS A 316 -18.25 4.16 9.62
CA HIS A 316 -19.06 4.20 10.85
C HIS A 316 -19.51 5.63 11.21
N PRO A 317 -20.77 5.87 11.64
CA PRO A 317 -21.24 7.19 12.09
C PRO A 317 -20.40 7.83 13.20
N ALA A 318 -19.81 7.02 14.10
CA ALA A 318 -18.90 7.52 15.13
C ALA A 318 -17.70 8.33 14.59
N LEU A 319 -17.26 8.09 13.35
CA LEU A 319 -16.14 8.82 12.74
C LEU A 319 -16.49 10.24 12.29
N ILE A 320 -17.78 10.56 12.21
CA ILE A 320 -18.30 11.89 11.90
C ILE A 320 -19.05 12.53 13.08
N TYR A 321 -19.17 11.83 14.21
CA TYR A 321 -19.87 12.31 15.40
C TYR A 321 -19.33 13.65 15.90
N ASP A 322 -18.00 13.79 16.00
CA ASP A 322 -17.38 15.04 16.46
C ASP A 322 -17.71 16.22 15.52
N LYS A 323 -17.87 15.96 14.21
CA LYS A 323 -18.29 16.97 13.22
C LYS A 323 -19.75 17.37 13.40
N CYS A 324 -20.61 16.43 13.80
CA CYS A 324 -22.01 16.72 14.15
C CYS A 324 -22.12 17.53 15.43
N VAL A 325 -21.29 17.24 16.45
CA VAL A 325 -21.25 18.01 17.70
C VAL A 325 -20.74 19.45 17.45
N ALA A 326 -19.74 19.59 16.59
CA ALA A 326 -19.19 20.90 16.23
C ALA A 326 -20.06 21.68 15.23
N GLU A 327 -21.17 21.09 14.75
CA GLU A 327 -22.03 21.64 13.70
C GLU A 327 -21.24 22.13 12.48
N GLU A 328 -20.22 21.36 12.06
CA GLU A 328 -19.46 21.65 10.86
C GLU A 328 -20.36 21.70 9.63
N ASP A 329 -19.89 22.38 8.57
CA ASP A 329 -20.61 22.45 7.31
C ASP A 329 -20.96 21.05 6.76
N GLY A 330 -22.22 20.88 6.36
CA GLY A 330 -22.80 19.59 6.00
C GLY A 330 -23.35 18.75 7.18
N PHE A 331 -23.16 19.14 8.44
CA PHE A 331 -23.59 18.37 9.62
C PHE A 331 -24.47 19.13 10.62
N VAL A 332 -24.97 20.30 10.25
CA VAL A 332 -25.79 21.15 11.13
C VAL A 332 -27.06 20.42 11.56
N GLY A 333 -27.25 20.27 12.87
CA GLY A 333 -28.36 19.54 13.50
C GLY A 333 -28.40 18.02 13.21
N SER A 334 -27.33 17.45 12.65
CA SER A 334 -27.24 16.00 12.40
C SER A 334 -27.13 15.19 13.69
N LEU A 335 -26.79 15.82 14.83
CA LEU A 335 -26.72 15.18 16.14
C LEU A 335 -28.07 14.61 16.58
N ASP A 336 -29.19 15.26 16.20
CA ASP A 336 -30.56 14.85 16.55
C ASP A 336 -30.95 13.48 15.96
N ILE A 337 -30.23 13.01 14.94
CA ILE A 337 -30.48 11.74 14.26
C ILE A 337 -29.84 10.57 15.05
N PHE A 338 -28.82 10.85 15.86
CA PHE A 338 -28.14 9.80 16.61
C PHE A 338 -29.03 9.22 17.72
N PRO A 339 -28.97 7.90 17.98
CA PRO A 339 -29.65 7.28 19.11
C PRO A 339 -29.30 7.96 20.45
N PRO A 340 -30.25 8.09 21.38
CA PRO A 340 -29.99 8.70 22.68
C PRO A 340 -28.90 7.94 23.44
N GLY A 341 -27.90 8.65 23.95
CA GLY A 341 -26.75 8.05 24.63
C GLY A 341 -25.58 7.65 23.73
N SER A 342 -25.71 7.84 22.40
CA SER A 342 -24.61 7.67 21.45
C SER A 342 -23.41 8.51 21.86
N ASN A 343 -22.24 7.89 21.93
CA ASN A 343 -21.00 8.57 22.24
C ASN A 343 -19.84 7.97 21.44
N SER A 344 -18.72 8.70 21.35
CA SER A 344 -17.52 8.27 20.63
C SER A 344 -16.73 7.15 21.35
N LYS A 345 -17.09 6.80 22.60
CA LYS A 345 -16.29 5.86 23.44
C LYS A 345 -16.58 4.40 23.13
N ALA A 346 -17.85 4.01 22.98
CA ALA A 346 -18.24 2.65 22.63
C ALA A 346 -18.44 2.50 21.11
N VAL A 347 -18.09 1.34 20.57
CA VAL A 347 -18.40 0.98 19.18
C VAL A 347 -19.65 0.12 19.19
N GLU A 348 -20.68 0.57 18.46
CA GLU A 348 -21.91 -0.17 18.25
C GLU A 348 -21.96 -0.65 16.79
N PRO A 349 -21.58 -1.90 16.50
CA PRO A 349 -21.49 -2.41 15.12
C PRO A 349 -22.77 -2.22 14.32
N GLN A 350 -23.92 -2.35 14.99
CA GLN A 350 -25.27 -2.17 14.44
C GLN A 350 -25.55 -0.77 13.85
N LEU A 351 -24.74 0.25 14.14
CA LEU A 351 -24.89 1.59 13.58
C LEU A 351 -24.26 1.72 12.19
N SER A 352 -23.46 0.74 11.74
CA SER A 352 -22.87 0.70 10.40
C SER A 352 -23.05 -0.64 9.72
N GLY A 353 -23.55 -0.64 8.48
CA GLY A 353 -23.76 -1.87 7.73
C GLY A 353 -22.49 -2.69 7.57
N LYS A 354 -21.37 -2.04 7.23
CA LYS A 354 -20.06 -2.71 7.09
C LYS A 354 -19.51 -3.19 8.43
N MET A 355 -19.66 -2.40 9.50
CA MET A 355 -19.17 -2.80 10.82
C MET A 355 -19.97 -3.99 11.38
N LEU A 356 -21.28 -4.01 11.14
CA LEU A 356 -22.15 -5.13 11.49
C LEU A 356 -21.74 -6.41 10.75
N VAL A 357 -21.53 -6.33 9.43
CA VAL A 357 -21.05 -7.47 8.62
C VAL A 357 -19.67 -7.94 9.09
N LEU A 358 -18.76 -7.03 9.42
CA LEU A 358 -17.46 -7.37 9.99
C LEU A 358 -17.60 -8.11 11.33
N ASP A 359 -18.45 -7.63 12.24
CA ASP A 359 -18.69 -8.28 13.54
C ASP A 359 -19.19 -9.72 13.36
N TYR A 360 -20.12 -9.94 12.42
CA TYR A 360 -20.57 -11.29 12.06
C TYR A 360 -19.46 -12.15 11.45
N ILE A 361 -18.67 -11.63 10.51
CA ILE A 361 -17.55 -12.40 9.92
C ILE A 361 -16.57 -12.83 11.02
N LEU A 362 -16.22 -11.94 11.94
CA LEU A 362 -15.31 -12.24 13.05
C LEU A 362 -15.92 -13.26 14.03
N ALA A 363 -17.17 -13.07 14.43
CA ALA A 363 -17.87 -13.97 15.34
C ALA A 363 -17.99 -15.38 14.75
N MET A 364 -18.44 -15.49 13.50
CA MET A 364 -18.61 -16.77 12.82
C MET A 364 -17.28 -17.45 12.51
N THR A 365 -16.24 -16.68 12.15
CA THR A 365 -14.88 -17.24 12.02
C THR A 365 -14.42 -17.81 13.37
N ARG A 366 -14.64 -17.09 14.48
CA ARG A 366 -14.19 -17.53 15.81
C ARG A 366 -14.95 -18.77 16.31
N SER A 367 -16.24 -18.90 15.98
CA SER A 367 -17.07 -20.02 16.42
C SER A 367 -16.94 -21.26 15.54
N CYS A 368 -16.77 -21.08 14.23
CA CYS A 368 -16.82 -22.18 13.26
C CYS A 368 -15.43 -22.68 12.84
N SER A 369 -14.37 -21.88 13.03
CA SER A 369 -13.01 -22.28 12.66
C SER A 369 -11.94 -21.80 13.64
N SER A 370 -10.72 -22.30 13.46
CA SER A 370 -9.53 -21.85 14.18
C SER A 370 -8.69 -20.89 13.32
N ASP A 371 -9.33 -20.19 12.39
CA ASP A 371 -8.68 -19.31 11.43
C ASP A 371 -8.30 -17.99 12.10
N LYS A 372 -7.22 -17.36 11.62
CA LYS A 372 -6.84 -16.00 12.01
C LYS A 372 -7.23 -15.02 10.92
N VAL A 373 -7.57 -13.80 11.30
CA VAL A 373 -8.10 -12.77 10.41
C VAL A 373 -7.17 -11.58 10.33
N VAL A 374 -6.92 -11.08 9.12
CA VAL A 374 -6.23 -9.82 8.87
C VAL A 374 -7.25 -8.73 8.56
N LEU A 375 -7.25 -7.63 9.31
CA LEU A 375 -8.10 -6.46 9.05
C LEU A 375 -7.29 -5.35 8.41
N VAL A 376 -7.74 -4.87 7.26
CA VAL A 376 -7.11 -3.78 6.52
C VAL A 376 -8.07 -2.61 6.39
N SER A 377 -7.59 -1.42 6.73
CA SER A 377 -8.29 -0.15 6.48
C SER A 377 -7.28 0.91 6.04
N ASN A 378 -7.70 1.84 5.19
CA ASN A 378 -6.88 2.99 4.82
C ASN A 378 -6.79 4.05 5.93
N TYR A 379 -7.70 4.01 6.91
CA TYR A 379 -7.85 5.04 7.94
C TYR A 379 -7.47 4.51 9.33
N THR A 380 -6.56 5.21 10.01
CA THR A 380 -6.18 4.89 11.39
C THR A 380 -7.36 5.00 12.36
N GLN A 381 -8.26 5.97 12.16
CA GLN A 381 -9.46 6.15 12.98
C GLN A 381 -10.40 4.94 12.89
N THR A 382 -10.50 4.30 11.73
CA THR A 382 -11.27 3.05 11.58
C THR A 382 -10.59 1.90 12.32
N GLN A 383 -9.26 1.81 12.30
CA GLN A 383 -8.53 0.82 13.11
C GLN A 383 -8.77 1.02 14.60
N ASP A 384 -8.87 2.26 15.07
CA ASP A 384 -9.23 2.54 16.47
C ASP A 384 -10.63 1.98 16.81
N LEU A 385 -11.56 1.96 15.85
CA LEU A 385 -12.85 1.28 16.02
C LEU A 385 -12.71 -0.24 16.04
N PHE A 386 -11.83 -0.82 15.20
CA PHE A 386 -11.55 -2.26 15.25
C PHE A 386 -10.97 -2.69 16.59
N GLU A 387 -10.07 -1.88 17.18
CA GLU A 387 -9.54 -2.14 18.52
C GLU A 387 -10.66 -2.18 19.56
N LYS A 388 -11.54 -1.16 19.56
CA LYS A 388 -12.69 -1.11 20.46
C LYS A 388 -13.62 -2.30 20.26
N LEU A 389 -13.87 -2.71 19.01
CA LEU A 389 -14.67 -3.90 18.68
C LEU A 389 -14.02 -5.18 19.23
N CYS A 390 -12.72 -5.36 18.99
CA CYS A 390 -11.97 -6.52 19.50
C CYS A 390 -11.96 -6.55 21.03
N GLN A 391 -11.82 -5.41 21.69
CA GLN A 391 -11.88 -5.30 23.15
C GLN A 391 -13.26 -5.68 23.69
N ALA A 392 -14.33 -5.18 23.07
CA ALA A 392 -15.71 -5.49 23.45
C ALA A 392 -16.02 -7.00 23.31
N GLN A 393 -15.59 -7.61 22.21
CA GLN A 393 -15.80 -9.03 21.92
C GLN A 393 -14.70 -9.96 22.52
N ARG A 394 -13.74 -9.40 23.25
CA ARG A 394 -12.61 -10.12 23.89
C ARG A 394 -11.74 -10.90 22.90
N TYR A 395 -11.56 -10.37 21.70
CA TYR A 395 -10.60 -10.88 20.72
C TYR A 395 -9.19 -10.38 21.02
N LEU A 396 -8.23 -11.30 21.05
CA LEU A 396 -6.82 -10.94 21.09
C LEU A 396 -6.40 -10.44 19.71
N TYR A 397 -5.76 -9.28 19.68
CA TYR A 397 -5.40 -8.63 18.43
C TYR A 397 -4.01 -8.00 18.50
N VAL A 398 -3.48 -7.77 17.31
CA VAL A 398 -2.20 -7.11 17.08
C VAL A 398 -2.43 -5.98 16.08
N ARG A 399 -1.97 -4.77 16.40
CA ARG A 399 -1.97 -3.64 15.47
C ARG A 399 -0.57 -3.34 14.96
N LEU A 400 -0.44 -3.26 13.65
CA LEU A 400 0.74 -2.76 12.97
C LEU A 400 0.45 -1.35 12.43
N ASP A 401 1.13 -0.38 13.02
CA ASP A 401 1.09 1.02 12.59
C ASP A 401 2.45 1.49 12.05
N GLY A 402 2.48 2.73 11.55
CA GLY A 402 3.70 3.38 11.07
C GLY A 402 4.67 3.77 12.20
N THR A 403 4.24 3.76 13.46
CA THR A 403 5.05 4.19 14.61
C THR A 403 5.90 3.05 15.18
N MET A 404 5.53 1.80 14.91
CA MET A 404 6.31 0.63 15.31
C MET A 404 7.72 0.59 14.74
N SER A 405 8.70 0.39 15.62
CA SER A 405 10.09 0.16 15.21
C SER A 405 10.23 -1.13 14.38
N ILE A 406 11.24 -1.16 13.51
CA ILE A 406 11.50 -2.30 12.61
C ILE A 406 11.65 -3.62 13.38
N LYS A 407 12.37 -3.60 14.50
CA LYS A 407 12.56 -4.78 15.36
C LYS A 407 11.24 -5.28 15.96
N LYS A 408 10.41 -4.37 16.47
CA LYS A 408 9.09 -4.72 17.03
C LYS A 408 8.17 -5.26 15.95
N ARG A 409 8.17 -4.65 14.76
CA ARG A 409 7.41 -5.09 13.59
C ARG A 409 7.74 -6.54 13.21
N ALA A 410 9.03 -6.86 13.05
CA ALA A 410 9.46 -8.22 12.71
C ALA A 410 9.01 -9.26 13.74
N LYS A 411 9.23 -8.97 15.04
CA LYS A 411 8.82 -9.85 16.15
C LYS A 411 7.31 -10.11 16.15
N VAL A 412 6.52 -9.06 15.98
CA VAL A 412 5.06 -9.14 16.03
C VAL A 412 4.50 -9.96 14.86
N VAL A 413 5.07 -9.80 13.65
CA VAL A 413 4.71 -10.61 12.47
C VAL A 413 5.09 -12.09 12.69
N GLU A 414 6.28 -12.35 13.20
CA GLU A 414 6.75 -13.70 13.50
C GLU A 414 5.87 -14.39 14.55
N CYS A 415 5.52 -13.68 15.63
CA CYS A 415 4.61 -14.19 16.65
C CYS A 415 3.23 -14.52 16.05
N PHE A 416 2.65 -13.63 15.24
CA PHE A 416 1.33 -13.85 14.65
C PHE A 416 1.31 -15.05 13.69
N ASN A 417 2.37 -15.21 12.89
CA ASN A 417 2.52 -16.33 11.96
C ASN A 417 2.71 -17.68 12.66
N ASN A 418 3.11 -17.68 13.94
CA ASN A 418 3.27 -18.90 14.71
C ASN A 418 1.90 -19.51 15.04
N PRO A 419 1.61 -20.77 14.65
CA PRO A 419 0.30 -21.39 14.92
C PRO A 419 -0.14 -21.38 16.40
N PRO A 420 0.74 -21.53 17.41
CA PRO A 420 0.38 -21.43 18.82
C PRO A 420 0.09 -20.01 19.32
N SER A 421 0.32 -18.95 18.52
CA SER A 421 -0.01 -17.59 18.97
C SER A 421 -1.52 -17.49 19.21
N PRO A 422 -1.94 -16.91 20.35
CA PRO A 422 -3.35 -16.77 20.70
C PRO A 422 -4.00 -15.58 19.97
N ASP A 423 -3.24 -14.80 19.22
CA ASP A 423 -3.72 -13.62 18.49
C ASP A 423 -4.67 -14.06 17.37
N PHE A 424 -5.90 -13.58 17.43
CA PHE A 424 -6.95 -13.90 16.46
C PHE A 424 -6.96 -12.90 15.31
N VAL A 425 -6.78 -11.61 15.61
CA VAL A 425 -6.87 -10.52 14.65
C VAL A 425 -5.52 -9.81 14.46
N PHE A 426 -5.11 -9.59 13.22
CA PHE A 426 -4.00 -8.70 12.88
C PHE A 426 -4.51 -7.53 12.07
N MET A 427 -4.43 -6.32 12.60
CA MET A 427 -4.86 -5.11 11.90
C MET A 427 -3.66 -4.31 11.38
N LEU A 428 -3.76 -3.86 10.12
CA LEU A 428 -2.76 -3.00 9.50
C LEU A 428 -3.42 -1.94 8.62
N SER A 429 -2.67 -0.88 8.32
CA SER A 429 -3.08 0.01 7.24
C SER A 429 -2.60 -0.54 5.90
N SER A 430 -3.39 -0.31 4.85
CA SER A 430 -3.02 -0.66 3.47
C SER A 430 -1.61 -0.17 3.11
N LYS A 431 -1.26 1.04 3.51
CA LYS A 431 0.04 1.68 3.28
C LYS A 431 1.15 1.18 4.21
N ALA A 432 0.86 0.84 5.46
CA ALA A 432 1.87 0.28 6.37
C ALA A 432 2.29 -1.15 6.00
N GLY A 433 1.46 -1.85 5.21
CA GLY A 433 1.75 -3.18 4.67
C GLY A 433 2.64 -3.20 3.41
N GLY A 434 3.05 -2.04 2.88
CA GLY A 434 3.61 -1.92 1.53
C GLY A 434 4.83 -2.79 1.19
N CYS A 435 5.82 -2.93 2.07
CA CYS A 435 7.05 -3.65 1.72
C CYS A 435 7.10 -5.04 2.36
N GLY A 436 6.95 -6.09 1.55
CA GLY A 436 7.41 -7.45 1.88
C GLY A 436 6.76 -8.20 3.03
N LEU A 437 5.81 -7.63 3.79
CA LEU A 437 5.17 -8.31 4.93
C LEU A 437 4.52 -9.64 4.51
N ASN A 438 4.72 -10.70 5.30
CA ASN A 438 4.16 -12.03 5.07
C ASN A 438 3.28 -12.41 6.27
N LEU A 439 1.98 -12.59 6.07
CA LEU A 439 0.98 -12.87 7.12
C LEU A 439 0.29 -14.22 6.89
N ILE A 440 1.09 -15.25 6.56
CA ILE A 440 0.62 -16.62 6.28
C ILE A 440 0.02 -17.36 7.49
N GLY A 441 0.17 -16.82 8.72
CA GLY A 441 -0.54 -17.36 9.88
C GLY A 441 -2.05 -17.14 9.85
N ALA A 442 -2.50 -16.15 9.06
CA ALA A 442 -3.90 -15.96 8.74
C ALA A 442 -4.26 -16.61 7.42
N ASN A 443 -5.54 -16.86 7.24
CA ASN A 443 -6.12 -17.34 5.99
C ASN A 443 -7.38 -16.57 5.61
N ARG A 444 -7.78 -15.56 6.39
CA ARG A 444 -8.90 -14.67 6.08
C ARG A 444 -8.41 -13.21 6.14
N LEU A 445 -8.77 -12.40 5.15
CA LEU A 445 -8.44 -10.98 5.10
C LEU A 445 -9.69 -10.16 4.80
N VAL A 446 -9.97 -9.15 5.61
CA VAL A 446 -11.05 -8.19 5.38
C VAL A 446 -10.46 -6.84 4.98
N MET A 447 -10.68 -6.45 3.73
CA MET A 447 -10.50 -5.10 3.23
C MET A 447 -11.76 -4.28 3.53
N PHE A 448 -11.69 -3.43 4.54
CA PHE A 448 -12.87 -2.75 5.08
C PHE A 448 -13.31 -1.52 4.28
N ASP A 449 -12.36 -0.83 3.63
CA ASP A 449 -12.64 0.34 2.81
C ASP A 449 -11.74 0.38 1.57
N PRO A 450 -12.28 0.76 0.40
CA PRO A 450 -11.52 0.76 -0.85
C PRO A 450 -10.63 2.00 -0.97
N ASP A 451 -9.43 1.82 -1.53
CA ASP A 451 -8.54 2.91 -1.93
C ASP A 451 -8.85 3.39 -3.36
N TRP A 452 -8.51 4.63 -3.70
CA TRP A 452 -8.67 5.13 -5.08
C TRP A 452 -7.70 4.47 -6.07
N ASN A 453 -6.61 3.90 -5.58
CA ASN A 453 -5.62 3.17 -6.36
C ASN A 453 -5.78 1.66 -6.14
N PRO A 454 -6.21 0.89 -7.15
CA PRO A 454 -6.38 -0.57 -7.01
C PRO A 454 -5.09 -1.29 -6.59
N ALA A 455 -3.91 -0.75 -6.93
CA ALA A 455 -2.62 -1.33 -6.57
C ALA A 455 -2.44 -1.47 -5.05
N ASN A 456 -2.93 -0.48 -4.29
CA ASN A 456 -2.81 -0.46 -2.84
C ASN A 456 -3.66 -1.59 -2.21
N ASP A 457 -4.87 -1.80 -2.72
CA ASP A 457 -5.76 -2.88 -2.29
C ASP A 457 -5.14 -4.24 -2.62
N GLU A 458 -4.68 -4.45 -3.86
CA GLU A 458 -4.06 -5.70 -4.31
C GLU A 458 -2.81 -6.04 -3.50
N GLN A 459 -1.97 -5.04 -3.23
CA GLN A 459 -0.76 -5.19 -2.44
C GLN A 459 -1.06 -5.63 -1.00
N ALA A 460 -2.15 -5.16 -0.42
CA ALA A 460 -2.59 -5.56 0.91
C ALA A 460 -3.24 -6.97 0.91
N MET A 461 -4.02 -7.31 -0.12
CA MET A 461 -4.61 -8.66 -0.26
C MET A 461 -3.53 -9.75 -0.46
N ALA A 462 -2.45 -9.43 -1.17
CA ALA A 462 -1.31 -10.33 -1.42
C ALA A 462 -0.46 -10.68 -0.18
N ARG A 463 -0.87 -10.27 1.03
CA ARG A 463 -0.14 -10.53 2.29
C ARG A 463 -0.48 -11.86 2.94
N VAL A 464 -1.67 -12.39 2.64
CA VAL A 464 -2.19 -13.63 3.22
C VAL A 464 -2.08 -14.79 2.23
N TRP A 465 -2.37 -14.55 0.94
CA TRP A 465 -2.18 -15.53 -0.13
C TRP A 465 -0.78 -15.41 -0.72
N ARG A 466 0.18 -16.06 -0.05
CA ARG A 466 1.61 -15.99 -0.36
C ARG A 466 2.31 -17.31 -0.07
N ASP A 467 3.54 -17.45 -0.54
CA ASP A 467 4.35 -18.65 -0.30
C ASP A 467 4.46 -18.98 1.20
N GLY A 468 4.28 -20.27 1.50
CA GLY A 468 4.12 -20.80 2.86
C GLY A 468 2.67 -20.90 3.36
N GLN A 469 1.68 -20.38 2.62
CA GLN A 469 0.26 -20.57 2.95
C GLN A 469 -0.16 -22.04 2.78
N LYS A 470 -0.92 -22.57 3.74
CA LYS A 470 -1.35 -23.98 3.80
C LYS A 470 -2.86 -24.16 3.77
N LYS A 471 -3.63 -23.10 4.01
CA LYS A 471 -5.09 -23.12 4.06
C LYS A 471 -5.66 -22.36 2.86
N THR A 472 -6.89 -22.71 2.49
CA THR A 472 -7.72 -21.90 1.61
C THR A 472 -7.83 -20.49 2.15
N CYS A 473 -7.56 -19.51 1.29
CA CYS A 473 -7.59 -18.09 1.64
C CYS A 473 -8.93 -17.47 1.28
N TYR A 474 -9.47 -16.63 2.16
CA TYR A 474 -10.69 -15.87 1.93
C TYR A 474 -10.39 -14.37 2.00
N ILE A 475 -10.73 -13.64 0.94
CA ILE A 475 -10.53 -12.20 0.86
C ILE A 475 -11.91 -11.53 0.75
N TYR A 476 -12.26 -10.72 1.75
CA TYR A 476 -13.50 -9.96 1.79
C TYR A 476 -13.22 -8.49 1.47
N ARG A 477 -13.92 -7.93 0.49
CA ARG A 477 -13.88 -6.50 0.17
C ARG A 477 -15.24 -5.91 0.52
N LEU A 478 -15.34 -5.24 1.66
CA LEU A 478 -16.60 -4.68 2.14
C LEU A 478 -16.84 -3.31 1.50
N LEU A 479 -18.05 -3.09 0.99
CA LEU A 479 -18.47 -1.85 0.36
C LEU A 479 -19.87 -1.46 0.83
N SER A 480 -20.12 -0.17 1.03
CA SER A 480 -21.48 0.32 1.25
C SER A 480 -22.25 0.43 -0.07
N ALA A 481 -23.36 -0.31 -0.19
CA ALA A 481 -24.16 -0.42 -1.41
C ALA A 481 -24.78 0.92 -1.83
N GLY A 482 -24.72 1.24 -3.12
CA GLY A 482 -25.30 2.48 -3.68
C GLY A 482 -24.64 3.77 -3.21
N THR A 483 -23.45 3.70 -2.60
CA THR A 483 -22.70 4.86 -2.09
C THR A 483 -21.47 5.21 -2.92
N ILE A 484 -20.75 6.25 -2.51
CA ILE A 484 -19.42 6.61 -3.00
C ILE A 484 -18.43 5.42 -3.08
N GLU A 485 -18.53 4.43 -2.19
CA GLU A 485 -17.59 3.30 -2.17
C GLU A 485 -17.73 2.39 -3.39
N GLU A 486 -18.96 2.16 -3.86
CA GLU A 486 -19.19 1.43 -5.11
C GLU A 486 -18.67 2.21 -6.32
N LYS A 487 -18.82 3.55 -6.32
CA LYS A 487 -18.22 4.40 -7.36
C LYS A 487 -16.69 4.33 -7.36
N ILE A 488 -16.06 4.21 -6.18
CA ILE A 488 -14.61 3.97 -6.06
C ILE A 488 -14.24 2.63 -6.67
N LEU A 489 -14.98 1.55 -6.34
CA LEU A 489 -14.73 0.22 -6.92
C LEU A 489 -14.86 0.23 -8.44
N GLN A 490 -15.93 0.83 -8.99
CA GLN A 490 -16.12 0.94 -10.44
C GLN A 490 -14.94 1.65 -11.12
N ARG A 491 -14.44 2.71 -10.50
CA ARG A 491 -13.25 3.43 -10.98
C ARG A 491 -11.97 2.62 -10.84
N GLN A 492 -11.84 1.78 -9.81
CA GLN A 492 -10.74 0.83 -9.73
C GLN A 492 -10.79 -0.17 -10.90
N SER A 493 -11.95 -0.75 -11.20
CA SER A 493 -12.12 -1.67 -12.32
C SER A 493 -11.75 -1.01 -13.66
N HIS A 494 -12.25 0.21 -13.89
CA HIS A 494 -11.88 1.00 -15.08
C HIS A 494 -10.36 1.21 -15.19
N LYS A 495 -9.70 1.60 -14.09
CA LYS A 495 -8.23 1.76 -14.07
C LYS A 495 -7.47 0.45 -14.32
N LYS A 496 -7.93 -0.67 -13.77
CA LYS A 496 -7.31 -1.98 -14.00
C LYS A 496 -7.43 -2.38 -15.47
N ALA A 497 -8.62 -2.22 -16.06
CA ALA A 497 -8.85 -2.51 -17.47
C ALA A 497 -7.93 -1.64 -18.37
N LEU A 498 -7.77 -0.35 -18.05
CA LEU A 498 -6.84 0.52 -18.77
C LEU A 498 -5.38 0.05 -18.72
N SER A 499 -4.92 -0.42 -17.55
CA SER A 499 -3.57 -0.97 -17.39
C SER A 499 -3.39 -2.26 -18.19
N SER A 500 -4.43 -3.11 -18.24
CA SER A 500 -4.42 -4.37 -19.00
C SER A 500 -4.30 -4.11 -20.50
N CYS A 501 -5.13 -3.22 -21.08
CA CYS A 501 -5.10 -2.91 -22.51
C CYS A 501 -3.74 -2.41 -23.03
N VAL A 502 -2.99 -1.68 -22.21
CA VAL A 502 -1.71 -1.09 -22.66
C VAL A 502 -0.54 -2.06 -22.55
N VAL A 503 -0.65 -3.08 -21.69
CA VAL A 503 0.47 -3.98 -21.39
C VAL A 503 0.21 -5.40 -21.91
N ASP A 504 -1.05 -5.83 -21.96
CA ASP A 504 -1.49 -7.19 -22.31
C ASP A 504 -2.24 -7.23 -23.66
N GLU A 505 -2.23 -6.14 -24.45
CA GLU A 505 -2.89 -6.03 -25.77
C GLU A 505 -4.42 -6.31 -25.79
N GLU A 506 -5.10 -6.21 -24.64
CA GLU A 506 -6.55 -6.41 -24.56
C GLU A 506 -7.34 -5.25 -25.19
N GLN A 507 -8.33 -5.57 -26.04
CA GLN A 507 -9.23 -4.61 -26.68
C GLN A 507 -10.35 -4.15 -25.71
N ASP A 508 -10.81 -2.92 -25.91
CA ASP A 508 -11.94 -2.24 -25.25
C ASP A 508 -11.77 -1.73 -23.81
N VAL A 509 -11.36 -0.45 -23.69
CA VAL A 509 -11.78 0.42 -22.57
C VAL A 509 -11.90 1.86 -23.07
N GLU A 510 -13.14 2.38 -23.11
CA GLU A 510 -13.41 3.80 -23.34
C GLU A 510 -12.81 4.65 -22.22
N ARG A 511 -12.12 5.73 -22.60
CA ARG A 511 -11.48 6.67 -21.68
C ARG A 511 -12.34 7.93 -21.53
N HIS A 512 -12.39 8.43 -20.30
CA HIS A 512 -12.47 9.83 -19.86
C HIS A 512 -13.61 10.12 -18.88
N PHE A 513 -13.22 10.73 -17.75
CA PHE A 513 -14.13 11.20 -16.72
C PHE A 513 -14.93 12.40 -17.21
N SER A 514 -16.23 12.23 -17.42
CA SER A 514 -17.13 13.35 -17.65
C SER A 514 -17.41 14.12 -16.35
N LEU A 515 -17.81 15.38 -16.46
CA LEU A 515 -18.36 16.13 -15.32
C LEU A 515 -19.63 15.47 -14.76
N GLY A 516 -20.33 14.68 -15.58
CA GLY A 516 -21.45 13.84 -15.15
C GLY A 516 -21.03 12.78 -14.14
N GLU A 517 -19.97 12.03 -14.43
CA GLU A 517 -19.44 10.99 -13.54
C GLU A 517 -18.87 11.52 -12.21
N LEU A 518 -18.45 12.79 -12.16
CA LEU A 518 -18.06 13.43 -10.91
C LEU A 518 -19.27 13.77 -10.03
N LYS A 519 -20.42 14.10 -10.62
CA LYS A 519 -21.67 14.31 -9.86
C LYS A 519 -22.23 12.98 -9.35
N GLU A 520 -22.10 11.91 -10.14
CA GLU A 520 -22.49 10.55 -9.72
C GLU A 520 -21.74 10.05 -8.49
N LEU A 521 -20.58 10.62 -8.18
CA LEU A 521 -19.80 10.29 -6.98
C LEU A 521 -20.55 10.66 -5.69
N PHE A 522 -21.42 11.66 -5.76
CA PHE A 522 -22.18 12.20 -4.64
C PHE A 522 -23.67 11.79 -4.68
N THR A 523 -24.01 10.74 -5.43
CA THR A 523 -25.36 10.16 -5.39
C THR A 523 -25.45 9.05 -4.35
N LEU A 524 -26.67 8.82 -3.86
CA LEU A 524 -27.01 7.69 -3.01
C LEU A 524 -28.18 6.95 -3.66
N ASP A 525 -27.98 5.67 -3.96
CA ASP A 525 -29.05 4.77 -4.41
C ASP A 525 -29.42 3.80 -3.30
N GLU A 526 -30.65 3.93 -2.79
CA GLU A 526 -31.16 3.09 -1.70
C GLU A 526 -31.84 1.80 -2.19
N ALA A 527 -32.28 1.79 -3.45
CA ALA A 527 -33.09 0.71 -4.01
C ALA A 527 -32.22 -0.38 -4.65
N SER A 528 -31.04 0.00 -5.13
CA SER A 528 -30.10 -0.94 -5.73
C SER A 528 -29.52 -1.92 -4.70
N LEU A 529 -29.38 -3.19 -5.11
CA LEU A 529 -28.64 -4.19 -4.33
C LEU A 529 -27.13 -4.01 -4.51
N SER A 530 -26.72 -3.60 -5.70
CA SER A 530 -25.38 -3.16 -6.05
C SER A 530 -25.47 -2.30 -7.31
N ASP A 531 -25.13 -1.01 -7.17
CA ASP A 531 -25.09 -0.07 -8.29
C ASP A 531 -24.05 -0.51 -9.34
N THR A 532 -22.98 -1.19 -8.90
CA THR A 532 -21.99 -1.82 -9.75
C THR A 532 -22.61 -2.91 -10.62
N HIS A 533 -23.43 -3.80 -10.05
CA HIS A 533 -24.13 -4.83 -10.84
C HIS A 533 -25.11 -4.21 -11.84
N ASP A 534 -25.86 -3.19 -11.42
CA ASP A 534 -26.86 -2.54 -12.27
C ASP A 534 -26.22 -1.85 -13.49
N ARG A 535 -25.04 -1.24 -13.31
CA ARG A 535 -24.23 -0.64 -14.39
C ARG A 535 -23.64 -1.65 -15.37
N LEU A 536 -23.40 -2.89 -14.93
CA LEU A 536 -22.89 -3.95 -15.81
C LEU A 536 -23.94 -4.42 -16.83
N HIS A 537 -25.22 -4.06 -16.65
CA HIS A 537 -26.33 -4.55 -17.47
C HIS A 537 -26.28 -6.08 -17.67
N CYS A 538 -26.05 -6.81 -16.58
CA CYS A 538 -25.69 -8.22 -16.64
C CYS A 538 -26.79 -9.09 -17.28
N HIS A 539 -26.47 -9.73 -18.41
CA HIS A 539 -27.37 -10.69 -19.07
C HIS A 539 -27.38 -12.08 -18.41
N ARG A 540 -26.43 -12.36 -17.50
CA ARG A 540 -26.34 -13.66 -16.79
C ARG A 540 -27.31 -13.76 -15.61
N CYS A 541 -27.84 -12.63 -15.16
CA CYS A 541 -28.73 -12.52 -14.00
C CYS A 541 -30.16 -12.19 -14.44
N VAL A 542 -31.11 -13.09 -14.15
CA VAL A 542 -32.55 -12.88 -14.42
C VAL A 542 -33.29 -12.82 -13.09
N ASN A 543 -34.11 -11.78 -12.91
CA ASN A 543 -34.81 -11.53 -11.63
C ASN A 543 -33.85 -11.57 -10.42
N ARG A 544 -32.66 -10.98 -10.60
CA ARG A 544 -31.61 -10.87 -9.58
C ARG A 544 -31.06 -12.22 -9.10
N ARG A 545 -31.23 -13.29 -9.88
CA ARG A 545 -30.59 -14.59 -9.67
C ARG A 545 -29.69 -14.88 -10.85
N GLN A 546 -28.47 -15.32 -10.58
CA GLN A 546 -27.58 -15.80 -11.62
C GLN A 546 -28.17 -17.09 -12.21
N VAL A 547 -28.52 -17.04 -13.50
CA VAL A 547 -29.04 -18.18 -14.25
C VAL A 547 -27.91 -18.86 -15.02
N TRP A 548 -26.96 -18.08 -15.53
CA TRP A 548 -25.82 -18.59 -16.28
C TRP A 548 -24.50 -18.39 -15.52
N PRO A 549 -23.62 -19.42 -15.49
CA PRO A 549 -22.31 -19.31 -14.84
C PRO A 549 -21.43 -18.28 -15.57
N PRO A 550 -20.35 -17.81 -14.93
CA PRO A 550 -19.33 -17.03 -15.63
C PRO A 550 -18.61 -17.88 -16.69
N PRO A 551 -17.89 -17.25 -17.64
CA PRO A 551 -17.12 -17.98 -18.66
C PRO A 551 -16.12 -18.96 -18.05
N ASP A 552 -15.95 -20.11 -18.71
CA ASP A 552 -14.93 -21.10 -18.33
C ASP A 552 -13.52 -20.47 -18.43
N GLY A 553 -12.70 -20.69 -17.40
CA GLY A 553 -11.35 -20.10 -17.31
C GLY A 553 -11.29 -18.71 -16.68
N SER A 554 -12.43 -18.10 -16.33
CA SER A 554 -12.44 -16.87 -15.52
C SER A 554 -11.94 -17.14 -14.09
N ASP A 555 -11.20 -16.19 -13.53
CA ASP A 555 -10.57 -16.31 -12.21
C ASP A 555 -10.66 -14.98 -11.43
N SER A 556 -10.01 -14.93 -10.26
CA SER A 556 -9.97 -13.72 -9.40
C SER A 556 -9.33 -12.48 -10.04
N THR A 557 -8.67 -12.61 -11.20
CA THR A 557 -8.08 -11.50 -11.95
C THR A 557 -8.99 -10.97 -13.05
N SER A 558 -10.02 -11.74 -13.44
CA SER A 558 -11.05 -11.34 -14.39
C SER A 558 -11.90 -10.16 -13.89
N ASP A 559 -12.56 -9.47 -14.82
CA ASP A 559 -13.47 -8.37 -14.50
C ASP A 559 -14.68 -8.85 -13.66
N LEU A 560 -15.27 -7.96 -12.84
CA LEU A 560 -16.44 -8.29 -12.00
C LEU A 560 -17.65 -8.76 -12.81
N SER A 561 -17.76 -8.34 -14.07
CA SER A 561 -18.74 -8.84 -15.04
C SER A 561 -18.60 -10.33 -15.36
N GLN A 562 -17.43 -10.92 -15.10
CA GLN A 562 -17.10 -12.34 -15.29
C GLN A 562 -17.00 -13.11 -13.96
N TRP A 563 -17.37 -12.50 -12.82
CA TRP A 563 -17.43 -13.19 -11.54
C TRP A 563 -18.79 -13.86 -11.32
N ASN A 564 -18.92 -14.68 -10.27
CA ASN A 564 -20.22 -15.15 -9.82
C ASN A 564 -20.97 -14.04 -9.10
N HIS A 565 -22.28 -14.00 -9.30
CA HIS A 565 -23.16 -12.91 -8.89
C HIS A 565 -24.25 -13.47 -7.96
N SER A 566 -24.15 -13.19 -6.67
CA SER A 566 -25.05 -13.74 -5.65
C SER A 566 -25.81 -12.65 -4.91
N THR A 567 -27.13 -12.78 -4.86
CA THR A 567 -28.01 -11.92 -4.04
C THR A 567 -28.41 -12.56 -2.72
N ASP A 568 -28.21 -13.87 -2.59
CA ASP A 568 -28.44 -14.63 -1.37
C ASP A 568 -27.23 -15.54 -1.09
N ARG A 569 -27.34 -16.36 -0.05
CA ARG A 569 -26.27 -17.29 0.34
C ARG A 569 -25.95 -18.36 -0.71
N ARG A 570 -26.79 -18.55 -1.74
CA ARG A 570 -26.64 -19.66 -2.69
C ARG A 570 -25.41 -19.43 -3.57
N GLY A 571 -24.68 -20.51 -3.81
CA GLY A 571 -23.48 -20.49 -4.67
C GLY A 571 -22.22 -19.96 -3.98
N LEU A 572 -22.32 -19.35 -2.79
CA LEU A 572 -21.15 -18.91 -2.03
C LEU A 572 -20.34 -20.13 -1.56
N GLN A 573 -19.02 -20.09 -1.74
CA GLN A 573 -18.10 -21.17 -1.33
C GLN A 573 -17.49 -20.96 0.07
N ASP A 574 -17.97 -19.96 0.81
CA ASP A 574 -17.50 -19.63 2.15
C ASP A 574 -18.64 -19.76 3.17
N GLU A 575 -18.54 -20.77 4.04
CA GLU A 575 -19.53 -21.04 5.09
C GLU A 575 -19.64 -19.88 6.09
N VAL A 576 -18.54 -19.16 6.36
CA VAL A 576 -18.54 -18.00 7.25
C VAL A 576 -19.40 -16.89 6.66
N LEU A 577 -19.21 -16.55 5.37
CA LEU A 577 -20.03 -15.55 4.71
C LEU A 577 -21.47 -16.00 4.51
N GLN A 578 -21.73 -17.28 4.22
CA GLN A 578 -23.10 -17.80 4.15
C GLN A 578 -23.84 -17.58 5.47
N ALA A 579 -23.19 -17.92 6.59
CA ALA A 579 -23.80 -17.78 7.90
C ALA A 579 -23.92 -16.30 8.32
N ALA A 580 -22.98 -15.45 7.90
CA ALA A 580 -23.10 -14.00 8.04
C ALA A 580 -24.25 -13.43 7.19
N CYS A 581 -24.50 -13.95 5.98
CA CYS A 581 -25.67 -13.59 5.16
C CYS A 581 -26.98 -14.00 5.84
N ASP A 582 -27.01 -15.14 6.55
CA ASP A 582 -28.21 -15.57 7.28
C ASP A 582 -28.47 -14.69 8.52
N ALA A 583 -27.43 -14.43 9.32
CA ALA A 583 -27.52 -13.63 10.54
C ALA A 583 -27.70 -12.12 10.26
N ALA A 584 -27.11 -11.63 9.18
CA ALA A 584 -27.13 -10.24 8.73
C ALA A 584 -27.93 -10.08 7.43
N SER A 585 -29.03 -10.81 7.28
CA SER A 585 -29.84 -10.86 6.05
C SER A 585 -30.37 -9.51 5.57
N THR A 586 -30.46 -8.53 6.47
CA THR A 586 -30.81 -7.13 6.13
C THR A 586 -29.60 -6.26 5.80
N ALA A 587 -28.40 -6.68 6.17
CA ALA A 587 -27.15 -5.92 6.03
C ALA A 587 -26.37 -6.27 4.75
N ILE A 588 -26.38 -7.52 4.27
CA ILE A 588 -25.71 -7.89 3.01
C ILE A 588 -26.73 -7.83 1.87
N THR A 589 -26.43 -7.09 0.80
CA THR A 589 -27.36 -6.87 -0.33
C THR A 589 -26.96 -7.64 -1.58
N PHE A 590 -25.66 -7.81 -1.81
CA PHE A 590 -25.11 -8.43 -3.00
C PHE A 590 -23.68 -8.90 -2.73
N VAL A 591 -23.26 -9.99 -3.39
CA VAL A 591 -21.90 -10.51 -3.33
C VAL A 591 -21.41 -10.85 -4.73
N PHE A 592 -20.30 -10.25 -5.15
CA PHE A 592 -19.50 -10.78 -6.26
C PHE A 592 -18.48 -11.74 -5.67
N HIS A 593 -18.34 -12.95 -6.23
CA HIS A 593 -17.31 -13.87 -5.75
C HIS A 593 -16.66 -14.67 -6.86
N GLN A 594 -15.37 -14.95 -6.67
CA GLN A 594 -14.62 -15.79 -7.58
C GLN A 594 -13.46 -16.49 -6.87
N ARG A 595 -12.99 -17.59 -7.45
CA ARG A 595 -11.83 -18.35 -6.95
C ARG A 595 -10.63 -18.24 -7.89
N SER A 596 -9.43 -18.46 -7.36
CA SER A 596 -8.19 -18.44 -8.14
C SER A 596 -8.04 -19.63 -9.10
N HIS A 597 -8.48 -20.81 -8.69
CA HIS A 597 -8.42 -22.05 -9.46
C HIS A 597 -9.35 -23.07 -8.80
N GLU A 598 -9.67 -24.14 -9.51
CA GLU A 598 -10.40 -25.26 -8.91
C GLU A 598 -9.51 -26.01 -7.93
N GLU A 599 -10.07 -26.44 -6.81
CA GLU A 599 -9.37 -27.29 -5.87
C GLU A 599 -9.07 -28.63 -6.58
N GLN A 600 -7.80 -28.87 -6.90
CA GLN A 600 -7.39 -30.15 -7.47
C GLN A 600 -7.62 -31.22 -6.41
N ARG A 601 -8.73 -31.96 -6.52
CA ARG A 601 -8.97 -33.15 -5.70
C ARG A 601 -7.91 -34.20 -6.02
N GLY A 602 -6.84 -34.23 -5.22
CA GLY A 602 -5.92 -35.36 -5.10
C GLY A 602 -4.95 -35.56 -6.27
N LEU A 603 -3.77 -34.97 -6.16
CA LEU A 603 -2.51 -35.60 -6.56
C LEU A 603 -1.57 -35.51 -5.35
N LEU A 604 -1.88 -36.31 -4.32
CA LEU A 604 -0.91 -36.73 -3.30
C LEU A 604 -0.37 -38.10 -3.69
#